data_AF-A0A101IV13-F1
#
_entry.id   AF-A0A101IV13-F1
#
_cell.length_a   1.000
_cell.length_b   1.000
_cell.length_c   1.000
_cell.angle_alpha   90.00
_cell.angle_beta   90.00
_cell.angle_gamma   90.00
#
_symmetry.space_group_name_H-M   'P 1'
#
loop_
_entity.id
_entity.type
_entity.pdbx_description
1 polymer ?
#
loop_
_entity_poly.entity_id
_entity_poly.type
_entity_poly.pdbx_seq_one_letter_code
_entity_poly.pdbx_strand_id
1 'polypeptide(L)'
;MILDAIIASSHQRAAALPDTFPGELYPVRSLKRALLSRSPAVIGEVKYASPRGPTGATLPPGRLAAAMAAGGAVAISVLTEPTVFAGDPSFIGEVRRHVSLP
;
A
#
# COMPACT_ATOMS: atom_id res chain seq x y z
N MET A 1 -23.82 5.83 0.76
CA MET A 1 -22.67 6.75 0.92
C MET A 1 -21.43 6.14 0.27
N ILE A 2 -20.36 6.91 0.02
CA ILE A 2 -19.12 6.36 -0.60
C ILE A 2 -18.51 5.21 0.22
N LEU A 3 -18.61 5.29 1.55
CA LEU A 3 -18.13 4.24 2.44
C LEU A 3 -18.88 2.92 2.23
N ASP A 4 -20.21 2.96 2.11
CA ASP A 4 -21.03 1.77 1.90
C ASP A 4 -20.67 1.06 0.58
N ALA A 5 -20.39 1.84 -0.46
CA ALA A 5 -19.94 1.31 -1.76
C ALA A 5 -18.57 0.63 -1.66
N ILE A 6 -17.61 1.24 -0.95
CA ILE A 6 -16.30 0.63 -0.69
C ILE A 6 -16.44 -0.67 0.10
N ILE A 7 -17.29 -0.68 1.14
CA ILE A 7 -17.54 -1.88 1.97
C ILE A 7 -18.15 -3.00 1.11
N ALA A 8 -19.22 -2.70 0.36
CA ALA A 8 -19.87 -3.69 -0.50
C ALA A 8 -18.92 -4.27 -1.55
N SER A 9 -18.14 -3.41 -2.22
CA SER A 9 -17.13 -3.86 -3.20
C SER A 9 -16.02 -4.69 -2.54
N SER A 10 -15.60 -4.32 -1.32
CA SER A 10 -14.59 -5.09 -0.58
C SER A 10 -15.10 -6.47 -0.19
N HIS A 11 -16.36 -6.61 0.24
CA HIS A 11 -16.97 -7.92 0.51
C HIS A 11 -16.99 -8.81 -0.73
N GLN A 12 -17.39 -8.26 -1.89
CA GLN A 12 -17.41 -9.02 -3.14
C GLN A 12 -16.01 -9.51 -3.54
N ARG A 13 -14.99 -8.66 -3.42
CA ARG A 13 -13.61 -9.04 -3.73
C ARG A 13 -13.08 -10.09 -2.74
N ALA A 14 -13.34 -9.91 -1.46
CA ALA A 14 -12.92 -10.86 -0.42
C ALA A 14 -13.55 -12.24 -0.63
N ALA A 15 -14.83 -12.30 -0.99
CA ALA A 15 -15.53 -13.55 -1.30
C ALA A 15 -14.99 -14.27 -2.56
N ALA A 16 -14.30 -13.56 -3.44
CA ALA A 16 -13.69 -14.09 -4.65
C ALA A 16 -12.19 -14.39 -4.50
N LEU A 17 -11.61 -14.24 -3.30
CA LEU A 17 -10.20 -14.55 -3.07
C LEU A 17 -9.97 -16.07 -3.11
N PRO A 18 -8.81 -16.51 -3.61
CA PRO A 18 -8.44 -17.91 -3.54
C PRO A 18 -8.11 -18.31 -2.10
N ASP A 19 -8.28 -19.59 -1.77
CA ASP A 19 -7.89 -20.15 -0.45
C ASP A 19 -6.37 -20.07 -0.20
N THR A 20 -5.58 -20.01 -1.27
CA THR A 20 -4.12 -19.94 -1.22
C THR A 20 -3.59 -18.88 -2.18
N PHE A 21 -2.62 -18.10 -1.72
CA PHE A 21 -1.90 -17.13 -2.54
C PHE A 21 -0.54 -17.69 -2.92
N PRO A 22 -0.31 -18.05 -4.20
CA PRO A 22 1.03 -18.39 -4.66
C PRO A 22 1.89 -17.13 -4.65
N GLY A 23 3.08 -17.18 -4.05
CA GLY A 23 3.97 -16.03 -4.01
C GLY A 23 5.27 -16.26 -3.24
N GLU A 24 6.23 -15.39 -3.49
CA GLU A 24 7.46 -15.33 -2.71
C GLU A 24 7.16 -14.95 -1.25
N LEU A 25 7.65 -15.76 -0.32
CA LEU A 25 7.61 -15.43 1.09
C LEU A 25 8.75 -14.49 1.41
N TYR A 26 8.39 -13.30 1.88
CA TYR A 26 9.35 -12.33 2.38
C TYR A 26 9.30 -12.30 3.91
N PRO A 27 10.45 -12.09 4.59
CA PRO A 27 10.49 -11.98 6.04
C PRO A 27 9.59 -10.84 6.52
N VAL A 28 8.78 -11.11 7.54
CA VAL A 28 7.89 -10.11 8.16
C VAL A 28 8.74 -9.04 8.84
N ARG A 29 8.42 -7.78 8.55
CA ARG A 29 9.08 -6.60 9.12
C ARG A 29 8.14 -5.98 10.16
N SER A 30 8.68 -5.61 11.31
CA SER A 30 7.85 -5.10 12.40
C SER A 30 7.53 -3.62 12.23
N LEU A 31 6.30 -3.29 11.85
CA LEU A 31 5.79 -1.91 11.83
C LEU A 31 5.97 -1.22 13.19
N LYS A 32 5.64 -1.90 14.29
CA LYS A 32 5.83 -1.37 15.66
C LYS A 32 7.27 -0.92 15.92
N ARG A 33 8.27 -1.74 15.54
CA ARG A 33 9.68 -1.38 15.73
C ARG A 33 10.08 -0.16 14.91
N ALA A 34 9.62 -0.06 13.66
CA ALA A 34 9.92 1.09 12.80
C ALA A 34 9.28 2.39 13.29
N LEU A 35 8.04 2.32 13.80
CA LEU A 35 7.36 3.48 14.39
C LEU A 35 8.06 3.98 15.67
N LEU A 36 8.65 3.08 16.45
CA LEU A 36 9.35 3.44 17.69
C LEU A 36 10.81 3.87 17.48
N SER A 37 11.40 3.66 16.29
CA SER A 37 12.82 3.94 16.04
C SER A 37 13.13 5.40 15.71
N ARG A 38 12.12 6.24 15.44
CA ARG A 38 12.30 7.64 15.03
C ARG A 38 11.13 8.51 15.47
N SER A 39 11.39 9.79 15.72
CA SER A 39 10.36 10.80 15.94
C SER A 39 10.67 12.07 15.11
N PRO A 40 9.75 12.57 14.28
CA PRO A 40 8.47 11.95 13.94
C PRO A 40 8.66 10.67 13.09
N ALA A 41 7.77 9.71 13.27
CA ALA A 41 7.69 8.51 12.45
C ALA A 41 6.69 8.73 11.30
N VAL A 42 7.18 8.84 10.06
CA VAL A 42 6.36 9.08 8.88
C VAL A 42 6.06 7.77 8.16
N ILE A 43 4.78 7.48 7.93
CA ILE A 43 4.34 6.41 7.03
C ILE A 43 4.09 7.06 5.65
N GLY A 44 4.88 6.68 4.65
CA GLY A 44 4.65 7.08 3.27
C GLY A 44 3.50 6.27 2.66
N GLU A 45 2.67 6.86 1.82
CA GLU A 45 1.51 6.17 1.23
C GLU A 45 1.58 6.17 -0.30
N VAL A 46 1.60 4.98 -0.90
CA VAL A 46 1.43 4.78 -2.34
C VAL A 46 -0.06 4.88 -2.66
N LYS A 47 -0.49 6.02 -3.21
CA LYS A 47 -1.88 6.32 -3.56
C LYS A 47 -2.00 7.10 -4.87
N TYR A 48 -2.78 6.59 -5.81
CA TYR A 48 -2.97 7.17 -7.15
C TYR A 48 -4.29 7.95 -7.30
N ALA A 49 -5.32 7.59 -6.54
CA ALA A 49 -6.58 8.32 -6.51
C ALA A 49 -7.19 8.38 -5.11
N SER A 50 -8.25 9.15 -4.98
CA SER A 50 -9.06 9.26 -3.77
C SER A 50 -10.51 9.56 -4.17
N PRO A 51 -11.47 9.58 -3.22
CA PRO A 51 -12.81 10.08 -3.50
C PRO A 51 -12.86 11.52 -4.05
N ARG A 52 -11.77 12.29 -3.91
CA ARG A 52 -11.62 13.65 -4.45
C ARG A 52 -11.03 13.69 -5.87
N GLY A 53 -10.70 12.53 -6.45
CA GLY A 53 -10.05 12.40 -7.75
C GLY A 53 -8.57 11.97 -7.67
N PRO A 54 -7.87 11.98 -8.82
CA PRO A 54 -6.46 11.56 -8.94
C PRO A 54 -5.50 12.39 -8.08
N THR A 55 -4.45 11.77 -7.57
CA THR A 55 -3.39 12.47 -6.79
C THR A 55 -2.34 13.14 -7.68
N GLY A 56 -2.31 12.83 -8.98
CA GLY A 56 -1.25 13.25 -9.90
C GLY A 56 0.04 12.44 -9.78
N ALA A 57 0.09 11.41 -8.92
CA ALA A 57 1.22 10.50 -8.87
C ALA A 57 1.33 9.69 -10.17
N THR A 58 2.50 9.70 -10.81
CA THR A 58 2.75 9.00 -12.08
C THR A 58 3.87 7.96 -11.98
N LEU A 59 4.64 7.96 -10.89
CA LEU A 59 5.71 7.00 -10.67
C LEU A 59 5.14 5.59 -10.48
N PRO A 60 5.82 4.54 -10.99
CA PRO A 60 5.51 3.16 -10.63
C PRO A 60 5.55 2.96 -9.10
N PRO A 61 4.70 2.08 -8.54
CA PRO A 61 4.57 1.87 -7.10
C PRO A 61 5.89 1.67 -6.37
N GLY A 62 6.78 0.84 -6.92
CA GLY A 62 8.09 0.55 -6.35
C GLY A 62 9.00 1.77 -6.32
N ARG A 63 9.00 2.57 -7.39
CA ARG A 63 9.81 3.81 -7.47
C ARG A 63 9.27 4.89 -6.54
N LEU A 64 7.94 5.01 -6.44
CA LEU A 64 7.30 5.94 -5.52
C LEU A 64 7.63 5.58 -4.06
N ALA A 65 7.56 4.30 -3.69
CA ALA A 65 7.95 3.83 -2.37
C ALA A 65 9.44 4.04 -2.07
N ALA A 66 10.32 3.77 -3.03
CA ALA A 66 11.76 4.02 -2.89
C ALA A 66 12.06 5.51 -2.66
N ALA A 67 11.38 6.41 -3.38
CA ALA A 67 11.51 7.85 -3.18
C ALA A 67 11.06 8.27 -1.77
N MET A 68 9.93 7.73 -1.28
CA MET A 68 9.46 7.98 0.08
C MET A 68 10.42 7.44 1.15
N ALA A 69 10.99 6.25 0.94
CA ALA A 69 12.00 5.68 1.83
C ALA A 69 13.27 6.53 1.87
N ALA A 70 13.76 6.99 0.72
CA ALA A 70 14.89 7.92 0.63
C ALA A 70 14.59 9.27 1.32
N GLY A 71 13.33 9.72 1.28
CA GLY A 71 12.84 10.89 2.01
C GLY A 71 12.72 10.70 3.52
N GLY A 72 12.97 9.50 4.04
CA GLY A 72 13.02 9.21 5.47
C GLY A 72 11.72 8.64 6.06
N ALA A 73 10.79 8.15 5.23
CA ALA A 73 9.68 7.34 5.70
C ALA A 73 10.19 6.12 6.48
N VAL A 74 9.47 5.73 7.53
CA VAL A 74 9.80 4.56 8.36
C VAL A 74 8.98 3.32 7.97
N ALA A 75 7.90 3.51 7.23
CA ALA A 75 7.02 2.46 6.74
C ALA A 75 6.32 2.92 5.45
N ILE A 76 5.82 1.96 4.66
CA ILE A 76 5.06 2.23 3.44
C ILE A 76 3.65 1.63 3.55
N SER A 77 2.63 2.49 3.48
CA SER A 77 1.24 2.13 3.22
C SER A 77 1.02 1.98 1.71
N VAL A 78 0.31 0.94 1.29
CA VAL A 78 -0.02 0.69 -0.12
C VAL A 78 -1.51 0.51 -0.26
N LEU A 79 -2.17 1.36 -1.06
CA LEU A 79 -3.58 1.22 -1.35
C LEU A 79 -3.80 0.07 -2.35
N THR A 80 -4.67 -0.87 -1.99
CA THR A 80 -5.01 -2.03 -2.83
C THR A 80 -6.46 -2.02 -3.31
N GLU A 81 -7.21 -0.98 -2.94
CA GLU A 81 -8.61 -0.83 -3.34
C GLU A 81 -8.66 -0.23 -4.77
N PRO A 82 -9.22 -0.96 -5.76
CA PRO A 82 -9.08 -0.59 -7.16
C PRO A 82 -10.04 0.50 -7.64
N THR A 83 -11.22 0.64 -7.04
CA THR A 83 -12.32 1.44 -7.64
C THR A 83 -12.25 2.93 -7.30
N VAL A 84 -11.92 3.26 -6.06
CA VAL A 84 -11.89 4.62 -5.51
C VAL A 84 -10.46 5.13 -5.38
N PHE A 85 -9.52 4.25 -5.02
CA PHE A 85 -8.12 4.64 -4.77
C PHE A 85 -7.17 4.31 -5.93
N ALA A 86 -7.66 3.65 -6.99
CA ALA A 86 -6.86 3.16 -8.10
C ALA A 86 -5.65 2.33 -7.61
N GLY A 87 -5.90 1.51 -6.58
CA GLY A 87 -4.93 0.60 -5.98
C GLY A 87 -4.97 -0.79 -6.61
N ASP A 88 -3.95 -1.59 -6.31
CA ASP A 88 -3.86 -2.98 -6.78
C ASP A 88 -3.07 -3.83 -5.77
N PRO A 89 -3.53 -5.03 -5.38
CA PRO A 89 -2.78 -5.93 -4.51
C PRO A 89 -1.36 -6.25 -5.00
N SER A 90 -1.13 -6.30 -6.31
CA SER A 90 0.19 -6.55 -6.92
C SER A 90 1.21 -5.45 -6.59
N PHE A 91 0.76 -4.24 -6.26
CA PHE A 91 1.63 -3.14 -5.86
C PHE A 91 2.39 -3.46 -4.57
N ILE A 92 1.84 -4.30 -3.68
CA ILE A 92 2.56 -4.76 -2.47
C ILE A 92 3.83 -5.50 -2.87
N GLY A 93 3.74 -6.42 -3.84
CA GLY A 93 4.88 -7.18 -4.33
C GLY A 93 5.92 -6.30 -5.02
N GLU A 94 5.48 -5.33 -5.83
CA GLU A 94 6.38 -4.36 -6.46
C GLU A 94 7.11 -3.50 -5.43
N VAL A 95 6.37 -2.89 -4.48
CA VAL A 95 6.93 -2.07 -3.39
C VAL A 95 7.94 -2.87 -2.57
N ARG A 96 7.62 -4.11 -2.23
CA ARG A 96 8.47 -4.95 -1.37
C ARG A 96 9.83 -5.28 -1.99
N ARG A 97 9.93 -5.31 -3.33
CA ARG A 97 11.20 -5.47 -4.06
C ARG A 97 12.06 -4.21 -4.06
N HIS A 98 11.49 -3.04 -3.78
CA HIS A 98 12.17 -1.75 -3.88
C HIS A 98 12.56 -1.15 -2.52
N VAL A 99 11.93 -1.58 -1.42
CA VAL A 99 12.22 -1.04 -0.08
C VAL A 99 12.42 -2.13 0.96
N SER A 100 13.23 -1.82 1.98
CA SER A 100 13.46 -2.65 3.17
C SER A 100 12.57 -2.27 4.36
N LEU A 101 11.67 -1.29 4.19
CA LEU A 101 10.73 -0.83 5.22
C LEU A 101 9.55 -1.80 5.41
N PRO A 102 8.92 -1.83 6.60
CA PRO A 102 7.63 -2.48 6.79
C PRO A 102 6.51 -1.81 6.00
#